data_AF-A0A1G2RDK4-F1
#
_entry.id   AF-A0A1G2RDK4-F1
#
_cell.length_a   1.000
_cell.length_b   1.000
_cell.length_c   1.000
_cell.angle_alpha   90.00
_cell.angle_beta   90.00
_cell.angle_gamma   90.00
#
_symmetry.space_group_name_H-M   'P 1'
#
loop_
_entity.id
_entity.type
_entity.pdbx_description
1 polymer ?
#
loop_
_entity_poly.entity_id
_entity_poly.type
_entity_poly.pdbx_seq_one_letter_code
_entity_poly.pdbx_strand_id
1 'polypeptide(L)'
;MDTVNRLLDAKNKLFNHIIVLIISSLLTYVFWLSGVDFNRAVAGTAFTLLFLTLVIGPLMQLFKPMVKVLPWGVPWSWRGELGIWFATLSVLHFFLALSENQWQMRWSLASILGLVALFWAIILTATSFGSVIRFLGVESWRWIHTFAYVIFYLVGAHVVQHAFLRPNRPDSWMHWMYVVMMAVVVILQFTAFIKNVIHYRKNLKSS
;
A
#
# COMPACT_ATOMS: atom_id res chain seq x y z
N MET A 1 -25.96 -2.82 18.38
CA MET A 1 -24.48 -2.96 18.46
C MET A 1 -23.94 -2.14 17.30
N ASP A 2 -23.63 -0.88 17.57
CA ASP A 2 -23.49 0.15 16.53
C ASP A 2 -22.32 -0.12 15.60
N THR A 3 -22.45 0.32 14.34
CA THR A 3 -21.44 0.23 13.28
C THR A 3 -20.08 0.76 13.74
N VAL A 4 -20.09 1.73 14.65
CA VAL A 4 -18.92 2.30 15.33
C VAL A 4 -18.23 1.23 16.19
N ASN A 5 -18.95 0.46 17.01
CA ASN A 5 -18.37 -0.59 17.84
C ASN A 5 -17.76 -1.74 17.02
N ARG A 6 -18.34 -2.11 15.86
CA ARG A 6 -17.72 -3.08 14.94
C ARG A 6 -16.43 -2.57 14.29
N LEU A 7 -16.34 -1.26 14.01
CA LEU A 7 -15.10 -0.63 13.52
C LEU A 7 -14.05 -0.52 14.63
N LEU A 8 -14.47 -0.36 15.88
CA LEU A 8 -13.60 -0.31 17.07
C LEU A 8 -13.07 -1.70 17.47
N ASP A 9 -13.84 -2.76 17.21
CA ASP A 9 -13.44 -4.17 17.41
C ASP A 9 -12.49 -4.70 16.33
N ALA A 10 -12.23 -3.91 15.27
CA ALA A 10 -11.12 -4.13 14.35
C ALA A 10 -9.79 -3.76 15.02
N LYS A 11 -9.50 -4.40 16.17
CA LYS A 11 -8.20 -4.32 16.80
C LYS A 11 -7.18 -4.90 15.81
N ASN A 12 -6.12 -4.14 15.53
CA ASN A 12 -4.84 -4.72 15.12
C ASN A 12 -4.44 -5.70 16.20
N LYS A 13 -4.81 -6.97 16.02
CA LYS A 13 -4.42 -8.02 16.95
C LYS A 13 -2.94 -8.24 16.72
N LEU A 14 -2.19 -8.32 17.81
CA LEU A 14 -0.76 -8.69 17.80
C LEU A 14 -0.48 -9.86 16.82
N PHE A 15 -1.41 -10.81 16.73
CA PHE A 15 -1.41 -11.89 15.77
C PHE A 15 -1.29 -11.45 14.29
N ASN A 16 -2.12 -10.52 13.82
CA ASN A 16 -2.07 -10.04 12.43
C ASN A 16 -0.75 -9.32 12.16
N HIS A 17 -0.28 -8.55 13.13
CA HIS A 17 0.99 -7.85 13.05
C HIS A 17 2.17 -8.83 12.90
N ILE A 18 2.18 -9.91 13.68
CA ILE A 18 3.17 -10.99 13.59
C ILE A 18 3.08 -11.71 12.24
N ILE A 19 1.87 -11.99 11.73
CA ILE A 19 1.72 -12.62 10.42
C ILE A 19 2.32 -11.76 9.31
N VAL A 20 1.97 -10.47 9.28
CA VAL A 20 2.48 -9.58 8.22
C VAL A 20 3.99 -9.35 8.38
N LEU A 21 4.53 -9.31 9.60
CA LEU A 21 5.98 -9.33 9.85
C LEU A 21 6.65 -10.56 9.22
N ILE A 22 6.14 -11.76 9.51
CA ILE A 22 6.69 -13.01 8.98
C ILE A 22 6.61 -13.02 7.45
N ILE A 23 5.44 -12.72 6.88
CA ILE A 23 5.24 -12.71 5.43
C ILE A 23 6.17 -11.69 4.75
N SER A 24 6.27 -10.48 5.29
CA SER A 24 7.13 -9.44 4.72
C SER A 24 8.61 -9.78 4.85
N SER A 25 9.02 -10.40 5.95
CA SER A 25 10.39 -10.88 6.15
C SER A 25 10.74 -12.00 5.17
N LEU A 26 9.85 -12.98 4.99
CA LEU A 26 9.99 -14.06 4.01
C LEU A 26 10.03 -13.52 2.59
N LEU A 27 9.15 -12.58 2.24
CA LEU A 27 9.12 -11.98 0.90
C LEU A 27 10.43 -11.22 0.61
N THR A 28 10.92 -10.44 1.58
CA THR A 28 12.22 -9.75 1.46
C THR A 28 13.36 -10.75 1.28
N TYR A 29 13.34 -11.85 2.05
CA TYR A 29 14.34 -12.90 1.93
C TYR A 29 14.30 -13.57 0.56
N VAL A 30 13.13 -13.92 0.02
CA VAL A 30 12.97 -14.48 -1.33
C VAL A 30 13.46 -13.52 -2.40
N PHE A 31 13.12 -12.24 -2.29
CA PHE A 31 13.60 -11.21 -3.22
C PHE A 31 15.12 -11.07 -3.18
N TRP A 32 15.71 -11.07 -2.00
CA TRP A 32 17.17 -11.03 -1.83
C TRP A 32 17.84 -12.28 -2.40
N LEU A 33 17.31 -13.49 -2.12
CA LEU A 33 17.81 -14.75 -2.68
C LEU A 33 17.74 -14.81 -4.21
N SER A 34 16.84 -14.04 -4.84
CA SER A 34 16.76 -13.94 -6.30
C SER A 34 17.89 -13.12 -6.95
N GLY A 35 18.89 -12.69 -6.16
CA GLY A 35 20.05 -11.93 -6.64
C GLY A 35 19.85 -10.41 -6.65
N VAL A 36 18.80 -9.92 -6.00
CA VAL A 36 18.52 -8.49 -5.88
C VAL A 36 19.19 -7.92 -4.63
N ASP A 37 19.81 -6.73 -4.75
CA ASP A 37 20.39 -6.00 -3.62
C ASP A 37 19.42 -5.92 -2.42
N PHE A 38 19.90 -6.10 -1.19
CA PHE A 38 19.04 -6.19 0.00
C PHE A 38 18.10 -4.98 0.16
N ASN A 39 18.61 -3.75 -0.02
CA ASN A 39 17.79 -2.55 0.07
C ASN A 39 16.69 -2.51 -1.00
N ARG A 40 16.97 -3.01 -2.21
CA ARG A 40 15.97 -3.14 -3.28
C ARG A 40 14.98 -4.27 -2.99
N ALA A 41 15.40 -5.35 -2.34
CA ALA A 41 14.50 -6.40 -1.86
C ALA A 41 13.51 -5.84 -0.83
N VAL A 42 13.99 -5.05 0.15
CA VAL A 42 13.15 -4.34 1.12
C VAL A 42 12.17 -3.39 0.42
N ALA A 43 12.65 -2.59 -0.54
CA ALA A 43 11.79 -1.70 -1.33
C ALA A 43 10.73 -2.46 -2.15
N GLY A 44 11.10 -3.59 -2.76
CA GLY A 44 10.19 -4.46 -3.49
C GLY A 44 9.10 -5.05 -2.59
N THR A 45 9.46 -5.47 -1.38
CA THR A 45 8.50 -5.96 -0.37
C THR A 45 7.55 -4.84 0.03
N ALA A 46 8.06 -3.65 0.36
CA ALA A 46 7.23 -2.49 0.70
C ALA A 46 6.23 -2.19 -0.43
N PHE A 47 6.70 -2.13 -1.68
CA PHE A 47 5.84 -1.90 -2.84
C PHE A 47 4.77 -2.98 -3.00
N THR A 48 5.11 -4.25 -2.75
CA THR A 48 4.17 -5.36 -2.78
C THR A 48 3.09 -5.21 -1.71
N LEU A 49 3.44 -4.80 -0.50
CA LEU A 49 2.47 -4.54 0.57
C LEU A 49 1.54 -3.38 0.23
N LEU A 50 2.06 -2.31 -0.38
CA LEU A 50 1.25 -1.19 -0.89
C LEU A 50 0.28 -1.67 -1.98
N PHE A 51 0.77 -2.47 -2.93
CA PHE A 51 -0.06 -3.10 -3.96
C PHE A 51 -1.21 -3.88 -3.33
N LEU A 52 -0.93 -4.79 -2.40
CA LEU A 52 -1.95 -5.58 -1.70
C LEU A 52 -2.96 -4.70 -0.96
N THR A 53 -2.48 -3.65 -0.28
CA THR A 53 -3.32 -2.66 0.42
C THR A 53 -4.35 -2.02 -0.52
N LEU A 54 -3.94 -1.69 -1.75
CA LEU A 54 -4.76 -0.96 -2.71
C LEU A 54 -5.71 -1.86 -3.50
N VAL A 55 -5.33 -3.10 -3.80
CA VAL A 55 -6.19 -4.02 -4.56
C VAL A 55 -7.35 -4.58 -3.74
N ILE A 56 -7.20 -4.70 -2.42
CA ILE A 56 -8.27 -5.21 -1.53
C ILE A 56 -9.58 -4.43 -1.75
N GLY A 57 -9.53 -3.11 -1.84
CA GLY A 57 -10.73 -2.28 -1.98
C GLY A 57 -11.53 -2.56 -3.27
N PRO A 58 -10.95 -2.34 -4.47
CA PRO A 58 -11.59 -2.64 -5.75
C PRO A 58 -12.00 -4.10 -5.90
N LEU A 59 -11.18 -5.06 -5.47
CA LEU A 59 -11.51 -6.49 -5.55
C LEU A 59 -12.79 -6.80 -4.76
N MET A 60 -12.94 -6.22 -3.57
CA MET A 60 -14.15 -6.38 -2.75
C MET A 60 -15.40 -5.77 -3.40
N GLN A 61 -15.25 -4.69 -4.17
CA GLN A 61 -16.36 -4.09 -4.91
C GLN A 61 -16.76 -4.89 -6.15
N LEU A 62 -15.79 -5.52 -6.82
CA LEU A 62 -15.98 -6.31 -8.03
C LEU A 62 -16.52 -7.71 -7.71
N PHE A 63 -15.99 -8.37 -6.69
CA PHE A 63 -16.25 -9.77 -6.35
C PHE A 63 -17.02 -9.95 -5.03
N LYS A 64 -18.14 -9.23 -4.86
CA LYS A 64 -19.03 -9.30 -3.68
C LYS A 64 -19.31 -10.72 -3.10
N PRO A 65 -19.36 -11.83 -3.88
CA PRO A 65 -19.55 -13.18 -3.32
C PRO A 65 -18.37 -13.75 -2.51
N MET A 66 -17.13 -13.30 -2.75
CA MET A 66 -15.92 -13.96 -2.20
C MET A 66 -15.75 -13.77 -0.68
N VAL A 67 -16.46 -12.80 -0.10
CA VAL A 67 -16.41 -12.44 1.33
C VAL A 67 -17.04 -13.50 2.23
N LYS A 68 -17.96 -14.32 1.70
CA LYS A 68 -18.63 -15.38 2.47
C LYS A 68 -17.77 -16.65 2.61
N VAL A 69 -16.74 -16.81 1.78
CA VAL A 69 -15.98 -18.08 1.66
C VAL A 69 -14.56 -17.96 2.21
N LEU A 70 -14.00 -16.75 2.32
CA LEU A 70 -12.66 -16.56 2.89
C LEU A 70 -12.67 -16.83 4.41
N PRO A 71 -11.86 -17.78 4.92
CA PRO A 71 -11.74 -18.08 6.37
C PRO A 71 -11.25 -16.90 7.24
N TRP A 72 -10.83 -15.80 6.60
CA TRP A 72 -10.04 -14.72 7.16
C TRP A 72 -10.92 -13.51 7.48
N GLY A 73 -11.61 -13.57 8.62
CA GLY A 73 -12.54 -12.53 9.10
C GLY A 73 -12.11 -11.09 8.81
N VAL A 74 -13.04 -10.31 8.24
CA VAL A 74 -13.00 -8.87 7.94
C VAL A 74 -11.73 -8.41 7.17
N PRO A 75 -11.78 -8.33 5.82
CA PRO A 75 -10.66 -7.85 4.98
C PRO A 75 -10.10 -6.46 5.35
N TRP A 76 -10.85 -5.68 6.12
CA TRP A 76 -10.50 -4.34 6.55
C TRP A 76 -9.34 -4.28 7.54
N SER A 77 -9.22 -5.24 8.47
CA SER A 77 -8.12 -5.29 9.44
C SER A 77 -6.79 -5.57 8.74
N TRP A 78 -6.81 -6.45 7.74
CA TRP A 78 -5.64 -6.79 6.92
C TRP A 78 -5.13 -5.61 6.09
N ARG A 79 -6.03 -4.79 5.53
CA ARG A 79 -5.62 -3.58 4.80
C ARG A 79 -4.83 -2.61 5.69
N GLY A 80 -5.25 -2.43 6.94
CA GLY A 80 -4.54 -1.59 7.90
C GLY A 80 -3.15 -2.13 8.22
N GLU A 81 -3.04 -3.42 8.54
CA GLU A 81 -1.75 -4.06 8.86
C GLU A 81 -0.78 -4.03 7.68
N LEU A 82 -1.24 -4.32 6.46
CA LEU A 82 -0.42 -4.22 5.23
C LEU A 82 0.11 -2.79 5.02
N GLY A 83 -0.73 -1.78 5.22
CA GLY A 83 -0.34 -0.37 5.12
C GLY A 83 0.69 0.05 6.16
N ILE A 84 0.54 -0.42 7.41
CA ILE A 84 1.48 -0.16 8.50
C ILE A 84 2.86 -0.77 8.17
N TRP A 85 2.89 -2.03 7.74
CA TRP A 85 4.15 -2.69 7.37
C TRP A 85 4.78 -2.12 6.11
N PHE A 86 3.98 -1.64 5.14
CA PHE A 86 4.48 -0.84 4.03
C PHE A 86 5.24 0.40 4.53
N ALA A 87 4.65 1.16 5.46
CA ALA A 87 5.30 2.35 6.03
C ALA A 87 6.58 1.98 6.80
N THR A 88 6.53 0.94 7.64
CA THR A 88 7.69 0.45 8.41
C THR A 88 8.85 0.06 7.50
N LEU A 89 8.59 -0.73 6.45
CA LEU A 89 9.62 -1.10 5.48
C LEU A 89 10.09 0.07 4.62
N SER A 90 9.24 1.08 4.39
CA SER A 90 9.65 2.31 3.67
C SER A 90 10.60 3.15 4.52
N VAL A 91 10.38 3.23 5.84
CA VAL A 91 11.32 3.85 6.79
C VAL A 91 12.66 3.07 6.78
N LEU A 92 12.61 1.75 6.85
CA LEU A 92 13.81 0.91 6.78
C LEU A 92 14.57 1.14 5.45
N HIS A 93 13.88 1.08 4.31
CA HIS A 93 14.43 1.35 2.99
C HIS A 93 15.11 2.73 2.92
N PHE A 94 14.47 3.77 3.47
CA PHE A 94 15.03 5.11 3.53
C PHE A 94 16.36 5.14 4.31
N PHE A 95 16.41 4.53 5.50
CA PHE A 95 17.65 4.47 6.29
C PHE A 95 18.74 3.62 5.63
N LEU A 96 18.37 2.50 4.98
CA LEU A 96 19.30 1.69 4.20
C LEU A 96 19.86 2.49 3.01
N ALA A 97 19.02 3.26 2.30
CA ALA A 97 19.45 4.10 1.19
C ALA A 97 20.39 5.23 1.64
N LEU A 98 20.16 5.81 2.82
CA LEU A 98 21.10 6.76 3.43
C LEU A 98 22.42 6.07 3.79
N SER A 99 22.36 4.91 4.44
CA SER A 99 23.55 4.14 4.83
C SER A 99 24.42 3.76 3.63
N GLU A 100 23.80 3.28 2.54
CA GLU A 100 24.50 2.98 1.28
C GLU A 100 25.17 4.21 0.66
N ASN A 101 24.60 5.40 0.89
CA ASN A 101 25.13 6.67 0.42
C ASN A 101 25.90 7.45 1.51
N GLN A 102 26.53 6.75 2.45
CA GLN A 102 27.39 7.35 3.48
C GLN A 102 26.69 8.44 4.31
N TRP A 103 25.39 8.23 4.60
CA TRP A 103 24.51 9.16 5.31
C TRP A 103 24.30 10.51 4.63
N GLN A 104 24.62 10.61 3.34
CA GLN A 104 24.38 11.81 2.54
C GLN A 104 23.06 11.68 1.78
N MET A 105 22.28 12.76 1.76
CA MET A 105 21.04 12.78 1.00
C MET A 105 21.31 13.17 -0.45
N ARG A 106 20.86 12.34 -1.40
CA ARG A 106 20.90 12.67 -2.83
C ARG A 106 19.64 13.45 -3.19
N TRP A 107 19.78 14.71 -3.57
CA TRP A 107 18.65 15.51 -4.05
C TRP A 107 18.36 15.20 -5.52
N SER A 108 17.34 14.37 -5.74
CA SER A 108 16.86 14.01 -7.07
C SER A 108 15.33 13.98 -7.06
N LEU A 109 14.71 14.01 -8.24
CA LEU A 109 13.26 13.87 -8.34
C LEU A 109 12.77 12.60 -7.65
N ALA A 110 13.48 11.48 -7.81
CA ALA A 110 13.15 10.22 -7.15
C ALA A 110 13.18 10.35 -5.62
N SER A 111 14.18 11.02 -5.06
CA SER A 111 14.29 11.22 -3.60
C SER A 111 13.15 12.09 -3.07
N ILE A 112 12.78 13.16 -3.78
CA ILE A 112 11.67 14.04 -3.39
C ILE A 112 10.35 13.27 -3.42
N LEU A 113 10.07 12.53 -4.50
CA LEU A 113 8.88 11.69 -4.62
C LEU A 113 8.79 10.67 -3.48
N GLY A 114 9.91 9.99 -3.17
CA GLY A 114 10.00 9.02 -2.08
C GLY A 114 9.78 9.64 -0.70
N LEU A 115 10.37 10.81 -0.43
CA LEU A 115 10.18 11.53 0.84
C LEU A 115 8.74 12.01 1.04
N VAL A 116 8.10 12.57 0.01
CA VAL A 116 6.71 13.02 0.10
C VAL A 116 5.77 11.82 0.28
N ALA A 117 6.03 10.71 -0.40
CA ALA A 117 5.28 9.47 -0.18
C ALA A 117 5.47 8.94 1.25
N LEU A 118 6.70 8.93 1.77
CA LEU A 118 7.02 8.48 3.11
C LEU A 118 6.33 9.36 4.18
N PHE A 119 6.33 10.68 3.98
CA PHE A 119 5.62 11.63 4.84
C PHE A 119 4.13 11.25 4.96
N TRP A 120 3.46 11.04 3.83
CA TRP A 120 2.05 10.62 3.83
C TRP A 120 1.87 9.21 4.43
N ALA A 121 2.79 8.27 4.17
CA ALA A 121 2.72 6.93 4.75
C ALA A 121 2.79 6.98 6.29
N ILE A 122 3.64 7.83 6.86
CA ILE A 122 3.74 8.03 8.31
C ILE A 122 2.43 8.61 8.87
N ILE A 123 1.83 9.59 8.20
CA ILE A 123 0.52 10.15 8.60
C ILE A 123 -0.57 9.08 8.57
N LEU A 124 -0.63 8.26 7.51
CA LEU A 124 -1.64 7.21 7.38
C LEU A 124 -1.46 6.12 8.44
N THR A 125 -0.22 5.74 8.75
CA THR A 125 0.11 4.82 9.85
C THR A 125 -0.30 5.43 11.21
N ALA A 126 0.04 6.69 11.47
CA ALA A 126 -0.33 7.38 12.70
C ALA A 126 -1.85 7.52 12.87
N THR A 127 -2.61 7.60 11.78
CA THR A 127 -4.08 7.68 11.79
C THR A 127 -4.77 6.31 11.68
N SER A 128 -4.02 5.21 11.74
CA SER A 128 -4.59 3.85 11.68
C SER A 128 -5.06 3.32 13.04
N PHE A 129 -4.85 4.05 14.14
CA PHE A 129 -5.26 3.64 15.49
C PHE A 129 -6.71 3.99 15.80
N GLY A 130 -7.44 3.07 16.45
CA GLY A 130 -8.85 3.27 16.82
C GLY A 130 -9.12 4.51 17.68
N SER A 131 -8.17 4.92 18.52
CA SER A 131 -8.28 6.18 19.29
C SER A 131 -8.30 7.41 18.39
N VAL A 132 -7.51 7.41 17.31
CA VAL A 132 -7.47 8.53 16.34
C VAL A 132 -8.74 8.54 15.50
N ILE A 133 -9.28 7.38 15.13
CA ILE A 133 -10.57 7.28 14.43
C ILE A 133 -11.71 7.88 15.28
N ARG A 134 -11.72 7.59 16.60
CA ARG A 134 -12.70 8.16 17.53
C ARG A 134 -12.60 9.68 17.64
N PHE A 135 -11.39 10.22 17.58
CA PHE A 135 -11.14 11.65 17.65
C PHE A 135 -11.53 12.38 16.36
N LEU A 136 -11.11 11.86 15.20
CA LEU A 136 -11.32 12.51 13.90
C LEU A 136 -12.75 12.36 13.35
N GLY A 137 -13.44 11.29 13.74
CA GLY A 137 -14.66 10.86 13.09
C GLY A 137 -14.40 10.07 11.80
N VAL A 138 -15.36 9.21 11.44
CA VAL A 138 -15.20 8.22 10.35
C VAL A 138 -15.03 8.89 8.98
N GLU A 139 -15.72 10.01 8.72
CA GLU A 139 -15.67 10.69 7.43
C GLU A 139 -14.32 11.37 7.19
N SER A 140 -13.85 12.17 8.15
CA SER A 140 -12.53 12.81 8.11
C SER A 140 -11.41 11.77 8.00
N TRP A 141 -11.50 10.68 8.76
CA TRP A 141 -10.55 9.58 8.69
C TRP A 141 -10.51 8.93 7.30
N ARG A 142 -11.68 8.66 6.70
CA ARG A 142 -11.76 8.11 5.34
C ARG A 142 -11.14 9.06 4.32
N TRP A 143 -11.38 10.37 4.46
CA TRP A 143 -10.80 11.38 3.58
C TRP A 143 -9.27 11.35 3.65
N ILE A 144 -8.66 11.35 4.84
CA ILE A 144 -7.19 11.22 5.00
C ILE A 144 -6.68 9.94 4.34
N HIS A 145 -7.37 8.82 4.51
CA HIS A 145 -6.96 7.53 3.94
C HIS A 145 -7.12 7.46 2.41
N THR A 146 -7.75 8.45 1.76
CA THR A 146 -7.71 8.57 0.28
C THR A 146 -6.32 8.94 -0.23
N PHE A 147 -5.46 9.55 0.59
CA PHE A 147 -4.07 9.85 0.25
C PHE A 147 -3.22 8.59 0.02
N ALA A 148 -3.72 7.39 0.33
CA ALA A 148 -3.11 6.14 -0.10
C ALA A 148 -2.95 6.07 -1.64
N TYR A 149 -3.85 6.70 -2.40
CA TYR A 149 -3.71 6.83 -3.85
C TYR A 149 -2.60 7.82 -4.23
N VAL A 150 -2.45 8.92 -3.49
CA VAL A 150 -1.34 9.86 -3.69
C VAL A 150 0.00 9.15 -3.46
N ILE A 151 0.11 8.38 -2.37
CA ILE A 151 1.28 7.53 -2.10
C ILE A 151 1.54 6.58 -3.27
N PHE A 152 0.52 5.89 -3.77
CA PHE A 152 0.68 4.97 -4.90
C PHE A 152 1.30 5.64 -6.13
N TYR A 153 0.80 6.79 -6.55
CA TYR A 153 1.31 7.48 -7.73
C TYR A 153 2.72 8.05 -7.49
N LEU A 154 3.01 8.58 -6.29
CA LEU A 154 4.34 9.06 -5.93
C LEU A 154 5.37 7.93 -5.87
N VAL A 155 5.03 6.82 -5.22
CA VAL A 155 5.90 5.63 -5.13
C VAL A 155 6.07 4.99 -6.50
N GLY A 156 5.01 4.89 -7.30
CA GLY A 156 5.08 4.41 -8.68
C GLY A 156 6.06 5.25 -9.51
N ALA A 157 5.97 6.57 -9.45
CA ALA A 157 6.91 7.46 -10.12
C ALA A 157 8.34 7.33 -9.57
N HIS A 158 8.52 7.19 -8.25
CA HIS A 158 9.81 6.91 -7.60
C HIS A 158 10.42 5.59 -8.11
N VAL A 159 9.63 4.52 -8.21
CA VAL A 159 10.04 3.23 -8.76
C VAL A 159 10.41 3.36 -10.23
N VAL A 160 9.62 4.08 -11.03
CA VAL A 160 9.93 4.31 -12.45
C VAL A 160 11.28 5.01 -12.62
N GLN A 161 11.54 6.04 -11.82
CA GLN A 161 12.81 6.77 -11.84
C GLN A 161 14.00 5.86 -11.48
N HIS A 162 13.87 5.00 -10.46
CA HIS A 162 14.97 4.14 -10.00
C HIS A 162 15.17 2.87 -10.81
N ALA A 163 14.09 2.25 -11.27
CA ALA A 163 14.13 0.97 -11.97
C ALA A 163 14.35 1.16 -13.48
N PHE A 164 13.74 2.18 -14.11
CA PHE A 164 13.76 2.31 -15.57
C PHE A 164 14.58 3.47 -16.09
N LEU A 165 14.67 4.58 -15.36
CA LEU A 165 15.28 5.82 -15.87
C LEU A 165 16.72 6.04 -15.36
N ARG A 166 17.17 5.28 -14.37
CA ARG A 166 18.55 5.38 -13.86
C ARG A 166 19.53 4.69 -14.83
N PRO A 167 20.57 5.41 -15.33
CA PRO A 167 21.58 4.80 -16.20
C PRO A 167 22.26 3.61 -15.53
N ASN A 168 22.60 2.59 -16.33
CA ASN A 168 23.35 1.40 -15.91
C ASN A 168 22.69 0.57 -14.78
N ARG A 169 21.37 0.66 -14.59
CA ARG A 169 20.69 -0.27 -13.68
C ARG A 169 20.59 -1.64 -14.37
N PRO A 170 21.12 -2.72 -13.76
CA PRO A 170 20.97 -4.06 -14.32
C PRO A 170 19.50 -4.46 -14.34
N ASP A 171 19.07 -5.03 -15.46
CA ASP A 171 17.75 -5.60 -15.58
C ASP A 171 17.59 -6.73 -14.55
N SER A 172 16.38 -6.84 -14.02
CA SER A 172 15.98 -7.91 -13.13
C SER A 172 14.49 -8.15 -13.28
N TRP A 173 14.05 -9.35 -12.97
CA TRP A 173 12.64 -9.75 -13.06
C TRP A 173 11.69 -8.81 -12.29
N MET A 174 12.20 -8.09 -11.27
CA MET A 174 11.43 -7.10 -10.52
C MET A 174 10.89 -5.94 -11.37
N HIS A 175 11.52 -5.58 -12.48
CA HIS A 175 10.99 -4.54 -13.37
C HIS A 175 9.59 -4.90 -13.85
N TRP A 176 9.42 -6.13 -14.32
CA TRP A 176 8.13 -6.66 -14.76
C TRP A 176 7.13 -6.78 -13.60
N MET A 177 7.59 -7.19 -12.42
CA MET A 177 6.75 -7.22 -11.23
C MET A 177 6.15 -5.84 -10.92
N TYR A 178 6.96 -4.77 -10.93
CA TYR A 178 6.49 -3.42 -10.68
C TYR A 178 5.49 -2.95 -11.73
N VAL A 179 5.78 -3.19 -13.02
CA VAL A 179 4.88 -2.82 -14.12
C VAL A 179 3.54 -3.51 -14.00
N VAL A 180 3.54 -4.83 -13.77
CA VAL A 180 2.31 -5.61 -13.62
C VAL A 180 1.50 -5.13 -12.41
N MET A 181 2.13 -4.93 -11.24
CA MET A 181 1.45 -4.44 -10.05
C MET A 181 0.84 -3.05 -10.26
N MET A 182 1.58 -2.12 -10.88
CA MET A 182 1.07 -0.78 -11.19
C MET A 182 -0.11 -0.85 -12.17
N ALA A 183 0.03 -1.61 -13.25
CA ALA A 183 -1.02 -1.79 -14.25
C ALA A 183 -2.29 -2.38 -13.63
N VAL A 184 -2.17 -3.42 -12.80
CA VAL A 184 -3.31 -4.04 -12.11
C VAL A 184 -4.03 -3.03 -11.22
N VAL A 185 -3.30 -2.24 -10.41
CA VAL A 185 -3.93 -1.23 -9.55
C VAL A 185 -4.68 -0.18 -10.38
N VAL A 186 -4.08 0.34 -11.45
CA VAL A 186 -4.71 1.35 -12.32
C VAL A 186 -5.95 0.77 -13.01
N ILE A 187 -5.86 -0.44 -13.57
CA ILE A 187 -6.98 -1.12 -14.23
C ILE A 187 -8.13 -1.34 -13.23
N LEU A 188 -7.83 -1.80 -12.01
CA LEU A 188 -8.83 -2.02 -10.97
C LEU A 188 -9.49 -0.71 -10.52
N GLN A 189 -8.72 0.37 -10.34
CA GLN A 189 -9.26 1.70 -10.02
C GLN A 189 -10.20 2.19 -11.12
N PHE A 190 -9.78 2.09 -12.38
CA PHE A 190 -10.58 2.53 -13.52
C PHE A 190 -11.86 1.71 -13.69
N THR A 191 -11.76 0.39 -13.54
CA THR A 191 -12.91 -0.52 -13.61
C THR A 191 -13.92 -0.25 -12.49
N ALA A 192 -13.45 -0.05 -11.26
CA ALA A 192 -14.29 0.30 -10.12
C ALA A 192 -14.99 1.66 -10.33
N PHE A 193 -14.27 2.64 -10.85
CA PHE A 193 -14.83 3.95 -11.20
C PHE A 193 -15.94 3.84 -12.26
N ILE A 194 -15.69 3.15 -13.38
CA ILE A 194 -16.69 2.93 -14.44
C ILE A 194 -17.94 2.25 -13.86
N LYS A 195 -17.76 1.20 -13.06
CA LYS A 195 -18.88 0.48 -12.43
C LYS A 195 -19.73 1.42 -11.56
N ASN A 196 -19.10 2.30 -10.79
CA ASN A 196 -19.79 3.27 -9.95
C ASN A 196 -20.56 4.30 -10.79
N VAL A 197 -19.97 4.80 -11.87
CA VAL A 197 -20.65 5.73 -12.81
C VAL A 197 -21.86 5.08 -13.47
N ILE A 198 -21.74 3.82 -13.92
CA ILE A 198 -22.85 3.08 -14.52
C ILE A 198 -23.97 2.88 -13.49
N HIS A 199 -23.64 2.50 -12.26
CA HIS A 199 -24.62 2.31 -11.19
C HIS A 199 -25.38 3.60 -10.88
N TYR A 200 -24.64 4.71 -10.72
CA TYR A 200 -25.23 6.03 -10.48
C TYR A 200 -26.20 6.44 -11.61
N ARG A 201 -25.78 6.28 -12.88
CA ARG A 201 -26.64 6.60 -14.04
C ARG A 201 -27.91 5.75 -14.12
N LYS A 202 -27.87 4.49 -13.68
CA LYS A 202 -29.07 3.64 -13.63
C LYS A 202 -30.07 4.14 -12.59
N ASN A 203 -29.60 4.51 -11.41
CA ASN A 203 -30.45 5.00 -10.32
C ASN A 203 -31.11 6.35 -10.65
N LEU A 204 -30.43 7.21 -11.42
CA LEU A 204 -31.02 8.46 -11.91
C LEU A 204 -32.16 8.24 -12.91
N LYS A 205 -32.12 7.17 -13.72
CA LYS A 205 -33.18 6.87 -14.69
C LYS A 205 -34.41 6.20 -14.06
N SER A 206 -34.31 5.74 -12.82
CA SER A 206 -35.39 5.07 -12.09
C SER A 206 -36.09 5.98 -11.06
N SER A 207 -35.65 7.24 -10.94
CA SER A 207 -36.26 8.29 -10.13
C SER A 207 -37.02 9.27 -11.01
#